data_AF-A0A8S9JZF6-F1
#
_entry.id   AF-A0A8S9JZF6-F1
#
_cell.length_a   1.000
_cell.length_b   1.000
_cell.length_c   1.000
_cell.angle_alpha   90.00
_cell.angle_beta   90.00
_cell.angle_gamma   90.00
#
_symmetry.space_group_name_H-M   'P 1'
#
loop_
_entity.id
_entity.type
_entity.pdbx_description
1 polymer ?
#
loop_
_entity_poly.entity_id
_entity_poly.type
_entity_poly.pdbx_seq_one_letter_code
_entity_poly.pdbx_strand_id
1 'polypeptide(L)'
;MGEIAEEFPVVITDDDRCVVPEVELTVPKTDDPSLPVLTFRMWVLGISACIVLSFINQFFWYRTMPLSITGISAQIAVVPLGHLMARVLPSRRFLEGTRFQFTLNPGAFNVKEHVLITIFANSGAGSVYATHILSAIKLYYKRSLPFLPAFLVMITTQILGFGWAGLFRKHLVEPGEMWWPSNLVQVSLFGALHEKEKKSKGHMSRTQFFLIVLVASFAYYILPGYLFTMLTSISWVCWFNPKSILVNQLGSGEHGLGVGSIGFDWVTISAYLGSPLASPLFASVNVAIGFVLVMYIVTPICYWLNIYEAKTFPIFSSQLFMANGSRYDVLSIIDSKFHLDRAVYSNTGSINMSTFFAVTYGLGFATLSATIVHVLVFNGRYTIITTFSVS
;
A
#
# COMPACT_ATOMS: atom_id res chain seq x y z
N MET A 1 18.24 18.46 -54.73
CA MET A 1 17.24 17.41 -54.43
C MET A 1 17.75 16.64 -53.23
N GLY A 2 17.12 16.87 -52.07
CA GLY A 2 17.59 16.42 -50.77
C GLY A 2 17.29 17.47 -49.71
N GLU A 3 16.01 17.78 -49.50
CA GLU A 3 15.55 18.61 -48.38
C GLU A 3 15.76 17.84 -47.09
N ILE A 4 16.62 18.38 -46.23
CA ILE A 4 16.81 17.99 -44.85
C ILE A 4 15.62 18.58 -44.10
N ALA A 5 14.74 17.72 -43.57
CA ALA A 5 13.66 18.15 -42.68
C ALA A 5 14.29 18.76 -41.41
N GLU A 6 14.12 20.06 -41.24
CA GLU A 6 14.50 20.79 -40.03
C GLU A 6 13.66 20.28 -38.85
N GLU A 7 14.33 19.69 -37.86
CA GLU A 7 13.77 19.36 -36.56
C GLU A 7 13.65 20.69 -35.79
N PHE A 8 12.43 21.24 -35.68
CA PHE A 8 12.18 22.49 -34.95
C PHE A 8 12.59 22.31 -33.47
N PRO A 9 13.48 23.15 -32.92
CA PRO A 9 13.77 23.16 -31.50
C PRO A 9 12.52 23.66 -30.75
N VAL A 10 11.98 22.81 -29.87
CA VAL A 10 10.89 23.19 -28.97
C VAL A 10 11.39 24.32 -28.07
N VAL A 11 10.84 25.52 -28.25
CA VAL A 11 11.08 26.65 -27.36
C VAL A 11 10.34 26.35 -26.06
N ILE A 12 11.08 25.89 -25.05
CA ILE A 12 10.55 25.73 -23.68
C ILE A 12 10.43 27.14 -23.10
N THR A 13 9.21 27.67 -23.02
CA THR A 13 8.92 28.87 -22.24
C THR A 13 9.06 28.55 -20.75
N ASP A 14 9.46 29.52 -19.91
CA ASP A 14 9.57 29.33 -18.45
C ASP A 14 8.22 28.92 -17.79
N ASP A 15 7.11 29.00 -18.52
CA ASP A 15 5.74 28.65 -18.10
C ASP A 15 5.43 27.14 -18.17
N ASP A 16 6.26 26.34 -18.86
CA ASP A 16 6.08 24.87 -19.01
C ASP A 16 6.87 24.04 -17.97
N ARG A 17 7.42 24.69 -16.93
CA ARG A 17 8.16 23.99 -15.86
C ARG A 17 7.22 23.52 -14.77
N CYS A 18 7.26 22.22 -14.46
CA CYS A 18 6.53 21.70 -13.32
C CYS A 18 7.07 22.32 -12.02
N VAL A 19 6.15 22.73 -11.13
CA VAL A 19 6.47 23.28 -9.80
C VAL A 19 7.23 22.26 -8.94
N VAL A 20 7.03 20.96 -9.19
CA VAL A 20 7.67 19.85 -8.46
C VAL A 20 8.84 19.29 -9.28
N PRO A 21 10.10 19.51 -8.85
CA PRO A 21 11.29 19.07 -9.60
C PRO A 21 11.34 17.57 -9.86
N GLU A 22 10.86 16.76 -8.91
CA GLU A 22 10.84 15.30 -9.03
C GLU A 22 9.89 14.83 -10.15
N VAL A 23 8.77 15.52 -10.33
CA VAL A 23 7.81 15.24 -11.41
C VAL A 23 8.41 15.64 -12.75
N GLU A 24 9.02 16.84 -12.83
CA GLU A 24 9.69 17.35 -14.03
C GLU A 24 10.77 16.38 -14.56
N LEU A 25 11.53 15.76 -13.65
CA LEU A 25 12.61 14.84 -14.00
C LEU A 25 12.14 13.44 -14.40
N THR A 26 10.93 13.03 -14.00
CA THR A 26 10.47 11.64 -14.14
C THR A 26 9.34 11.47 -15.15
N VAL A 27 8.52 12.50 -15.37
CA VAL A 27 7.35 12.44 -16.26
C VAL A 27 7.71 13.06 -17.61
N PRO A 28 7.55 12.32 -18.72
CA PRO A 28 7.72 12.88 -20.06
C PRO A 28 6.73 14.01 -20.32
N LYS A 29 7.19 15.10 -20.95
CA LYS A 29 6.33 16.23 -21.36
C LYS A 29 5.53 15.97 -22.64
N THR A 30 5.89 14.93 -23.39
CA THR A 30 5.28 14.60 -24.66
C THR A 30 4.34 13.40 -24.52
N ASP A 31 3.22 13.45 -25.25
CA ASP A 31 2.29 12.33 -25.39
C ASP A 31 1.98 12.08 -26.86
N ASP A 32 1.76 10.82 -27.24
CA ASP A 32 1.25 10.41 -28.55
C ASP A 32 -0.22 9.96 -28.41
N PRO A 33 -1.20 10.80 -28.80
CA PRO A 33 -2.62 10.48 -28.70
C PRO A 33 -3.07 9.32 -29.60
N SER A 34 -2.27 8.92 -30.60
CA SER A 34 -2.66 7.90 -31.58
C SER A 34 -2.47 6.45 -31.08
N LEU A 35 -1.74 6.27 -29.98
CA LEU A 35 -1.44 4.95 -29.43
C LEU A 35 -2.72 4.21 -28.99
N PRO A 36 -2.91 2.93 -29.37
CA PRO A 36 -4.09 2.16 -28.99
C PRO A 36 -4.05 1.81 -27.50
N VAL A 37 -5.17 2.00 -26.80
CA VAL A 37 -5.26 1.91 -25.34
C VAL A 37 -6.14 0.75 -24.87
N LEU A 38 -7.39 0.69 -25.35
CA LEU A 38 -8.39 -0.32 -24.96
C LEU A 38 -8.30 -1.59 -25.82
N THR A 39 -7.16 -2.27 -25.76
CA THR A 39 -6.92 -3.45 -26.60
C THR A 39 -7.35 -4.74 -25.91
N PHE A 40 -7.56 -5.80 -26.70
CA PHE A 40 -7.84 -7.14 -26.16
C PHE A 40 -6.78 -7.60 -25.13
N ARG A 41 -5.50 -7.33 -25.45
CA ARG A 41 -4.37 -7.67 -24.58
C ARG A 41 -4.41 -6.92 -23.25
N MET A 42 -4.76 -5.64 -23.25
CA MET A 42 -4.95 -4.86 -22.03
C MET A 42 -6.00 -5.52 -21.13
N TRP A 43 -7.17 -5.88 -21.67
CA TRP A 43 -8.25 -6.47 -20.88
C TRP A 43 -7.86 -7.83 -20.29
N VAL A 44 -7.29 -8.71 -21.10
CA VAL A 44 -6.91 -10.06 -20.66
C VAL A 44 -5.81 -9.99 -19.59
N LEU A 45 -4.74 -9.24 -19.83
CA LEU A 45 -3.62 -9.14 -18.89
C LEU A 45 -4.02 -8.35 -17.63
N GLY A 46 -4.79 -7.27 -17.77
CA GLY A 46 -5.28 -6.45 -16.67
C GLY A 46 -6.20 -7.23 -15.72
N ILE A 47 -7.25 -7.88 -16.25
CA ILE A 47 -8.17 -8.67 -15.42
C ILE A 47 -7.43 -9.83 -14.76
N SER A 48 -6.59 -10.55 -15.49
CA SER A 48 -5.82 -11.68 -14.95
C SER A 48 -4.88 -11.23 -13.83
N ALA A 49 -4.14 -10.12 -14.04
CA ALA A 49 -3.26 -9.56 -13.02
C ALA A 49 -4.04 -9.13 -11.78
N CYS A 50 -5.20 -8.48 -11.94
CA CYS A 50 -6.09 -8.09 -10.84
C CYS A 50 -6.52 -9.30 -9.99
N ILE A 51 -7.01 -10.37 -10.64
CA ILE A 51 -7.47 -11.60 -9.96
C ILE A 51 -6.31 -12.25 -9.19
N VAL A 52 -5.16 -12.42 -9.85
CA VAL A 52 -3.99 -13.08 -9.26
C VAL A 52 -3.46 -12.28 -8.07
N LEU A 53 -3.32 -10.96 -8.20
CA LEU A 53 -2.79 -10.11 -7.13
C LEU A 53 -3.74 -10.06 -5.93
N SER A 54 -5.05 -9.98 -6.19
CA SER A 54 -6.08 -10.01 -5.14
C SER A 54 -6.04 -11.31 -4.34
N PHE A 55 -5.96 -12.45 -5.03
CA PHE A 55 -5.86 -13.75 -4.37
C PHE A 55 -4.58 -13.85 -3.52
N ILE A 56 -3.42 -13.51 -4.09
CA ILE A 56 -2.13 -13.65 -3.42
C ILE A 56 -2.05 -12.73 -2.19
N ASN A 57 -2.43 -11.46 -2.33
CA ASN A 57 -2.37 -10.51 -1.22
C ASN A 57 -3.38 -10.86 -0.12
N GLN A 58 -4.60 -11.27 -0.48
CA GLN A 58 -5.57 -11.71 0.51
C GLN A 58 -5.10 -12.97 1.26
N PHE A 59 -4.40 -13.89 0.58
CA PHE A 59 -3.81 -15.07 1.20
C PHE A 59 -2.69 -14.69 2.18
N PHE A 60 -1.74 -13.85 1.76
CA PHE A 60 -0.62 -13.44 2.61
C PHE A 60 -1.03 -12.53 3.78
N TRP A 61 -2.18 -11.88 3.68
CA TRP A 61 -2.72 -11.03 4.73
C TRP A 61 -2.97 -11.76 6.06
N TYR A 62 -3.27 -13.06 6.02
CA TYR A 62 -3.50 -13.86 7.23
C TYR A 62 -2.22 -14.34 7.93
N ARG A 63 -1.03 -13.96 7.44
CA ARG A 63 0.23 -14.24 8.11
C ARG A 63 0.45 -13.28 9.29
N THR A 64 1.16 -13.74 10.31
CA THR A 64 1.58 -12.92 11.46
C THR A 64 2.36 -11.67 11.04
N MET A 65 3.21 -11.83 10.02
CA MET A 65 3.87 -10.74 9.31
C MET A 65 3.38 -10.76 7.85
N PRO A 66 2.38 -9.97 7.49
CA PRO A 66 1.81 -9.96 6.15
C PRO A 66 2.85 -9.61 5.09
N LEU A 67 2.85 -10.35 3.98
CA LEU A 67 3.56 -9.94 2.77
C LEU A 67 2.57 -9.26 1.83
N SER A 68 2.98 -8.16 1.20
CA SER A 68 2.18 -7.47 0.19
C SER A 68 2.95 -7.39 -1.12
N ILE A 69 2.32 -7.86 -2.20
CA ILE A 69 2.80 -7.73 -3.57
C ILE A 69 2.13 -6.51 -4.19
N THR A 70 2.94 -5.54 -4.59
CA THR A 70 2.44 -4.29 -5.18
C THR A 70 2.21 -4.45 -6.69
N GLY A 71 1.46 -3.53 -7.30
CA GLY A 71 1.27 -3.53 -8.76
C GLY A 71 2.56 -3.34 -9.57
N ILE A 72 3.67 -2.92 -8.96
CA ILE A 72 4.99 -2.87 -9.60
C ILE A 72 5.41 -4.28 -10.07
N SER A 73 5.11 -5.32 -9.29
CA SER A 73 5.41 -6.70 -9.69
C SER A 73 4.63 -7.10 -10.95
N ALA A 74 3.36 -6.69 -11.05
CA ALA A 74 2.55 -6.91 -12.24
C ALA A 74 3.08 -6.11 -13.44
N GLN A 75 3.49 -4.85 -13.22
CA GLN A 75 4.13 -4.01 -14.24
C GLN A 75 5.40 -4.68 -14.82
N ILE A 76 6.20 -5.37 -14.01
CA ILE A 76 7.38 -6.09 -14.51
C ILE A 76 6.96 -7.36 -15.27
N ALA A 77 6.05 -8.15 -14.69
CA ALA A 77 5.64 -9.45 -15.23
C ALA A 77 4.89 -9.35 -16.57
N VAL A 78 4.15 -8.26 -16.78
CA VAL A 78 3.34 -8.04 -17.97
C VAL A 78 4.17 -7.72 -19.20
N VAL A 79 5.38 -7.15 -19.07
CA VAL A 79 6.22 -6.80 -20.23
C VAL A 79 6.50 -7.98 -21.17
N PRO A 80 7.08 -9.11 -20.73
CA PRO A 80 7.35 -10.23 -21.61
C PRO A 80 6.06 -10.84 -22.19
N LEU A 81 4.99 -10.91 -21.40
CA LEU A 81 3.68 -11.40 -21.85
C LEU A 81 3.04 -10.48 -22.90
N GLY A 82 3.17 -9.17 -22.71
CA GLY A 82 2.67 -8.13 -23.59
C GLY A 82 3.33 -8.21 -24.96
N HIS A 83 4.66 -8.30 -25.00
CA HIS A 83 5.41 -8.51 -26.23
C HIS A 83 5.14 -9.87 -26.88
N LEU A 84 4.97 -10.94 -26.09
CA LEU A 84 4.61 -12.26 -26.61
C LEU A 84 3.25 -12.22 -27.31
N MET A 85 2.23 -11.67 -26.65
CA MET A 85 0.90 -11.50 -27.23
C MET A 85 0.93 -10.58 -28.46
N ALA A 86 1.76 -9.54 -28.47
CA ALA A 86 1.95 -8.68 -29.65
C ALA A 86 2.57 -9.41 -30.85
N ARG A 87 3.37 -10.46 -30.61
CA ARG A 87 3.98 -11.26 -31.70
C ARG A 87 3.07 -12.40 -32.18
N VAL A 88 2.29 -12.99 -31.27
CA VAL A 88 1.51 -14.21 -31.54
C VAL A 88 0.08 -13.90 -31.99
N LEU A 89 -0.55 -12.84 -31.47
CA LEU A 89 -1.95 -12.56 -31.77
C LEU A 89 -2.14 -12.06 -33.22
N PRO A 90 -3.21 -12.50 -33.90
CA PRO A 90 -3.46 -12.13 -35.27
C PRO A 90 -3.90 -10.66 -35.37
N SER A 91 -3.35 -9.95 -36.36
CA SER A 91 -3.73 -8.57 -36.71
C SER A 91 -5.01 -8.49 -37.55
N ARG A 92 -5.71 -9.62 -37.73
CA ARG A 92 -6.95 -9.71 -38.53
C ARG A 92 -8.02 -8.81 -37.93
N ARG A 93 -8.71 -8.07 -38.81
CA ARG A 93 -9.92 -7.31 -38.47
C ARG A 93 -11.10 -8.26 -38.39
N PHE A 94 -11.74 -8.31 -37.23
CA PHE A 94 -12.99 -9.03 -37.00
C PHE A 94 -14.16 -8.07 -37.20
N LEU A 95 -15.28 -8.60 -37.72
CA LEU A 95 -16.52 -7.85 -37.96
C LEU A 95 -16.32 -6.60 -38.85
N GLU A 96 -15.45 -6.73 -39.85
CA GLU A 96 -15.13 -5.68 -40.82
C GLU A 96 -16.41 -5.21 -41.56
N GLY A 97 -16.61 -3.89 -41.63
CA GLY A 97 -17.82 -3.28 -42.21
C GLY A 97 -18.98 -3.07 -41.23
N THR A 98 -18.83 -3.43 -39.96
CA THR A 98 -19.82 -3.15 -38.90
C THR A 98 -19.32 -2.10 -37.90
N ARG A 99 -20.22 -1.53 -37.10
CA ARG A 99 -19.87 -0.62 -35.99
C ARG A 99 -19.04 -1.29 -34.88
N PHE A 100 -18.96 -2.62 -34.87
CA PHE A 100 -18.24 -3.41 -33.87
C PHE A 100 -16.93 -4.00 -34.42
N GLN A 101 -16.33 -3.37 -35.44
CA GLN A 101 -15.04 -3.81 -35.96
C GLN A 101 -13.96 -3.71 -34.88
N PHE A 102 -13.24 -4.81 -34.66
CA PHE A 102 -12.12 -4.83 -33.71
C PHE A 102 -10.96 -5.71 -34.22
N THR A 103 -9.78 -5.53 -33.65
CA THR A 103 -8.60 -6.36 -33.89
C THR A 103 -8.06 -6.87 -32.56
N LEU A 104 -7.58 -8.11 -32.54
CA LEU A 104 -6.92 -8.67 -31.36
C LEU A 104 -5.51 -8.10 -31.16
N ASN A 105 -4.91 -7.60 -32.24
CA ASN A 105 -3.56 -7.05 -32.22
C ASN A 105 -3.49 -5.77 -33.08
N PRO A 106 -3.80 -4.60 -32.50
CA PRO A 106 -3.77 -3.32 -33.22
C PRO A 106 -2.34 -2.82 -33.50
N GLY A 107 -1.33 -3.37 -32.82
CA GLY A 107 0.05 -2.94 -32.99
C GLY A 107 0.98 -3.46 -31.88
N ALA A 108 2.20 -2.94 -31.88
CA ALA A 108 3.20 -3.26 -30.86
C ALA A 108 2.68 -2.94 -29.45
N PHE A 109 3.17 -3.69 -28.46
CA PHE A 109 2.87 -3.41 -27.06
C PHE A 109 3.41 -2.04 -26.66
N ASN A 110 2.52 -1.14 -26.25
CA ASN A 110 2.86 0.24 -25.96
C ASN A 110 2.68 0.59 -24.47
N VAL A 111 3.19 1.76 -24.08
CA VAL A 111 3.20 2.20 -22.68
C VAL A 111 1.78 2.45 -22.14
N LYS A 112 0.82 2.91 -22.95
CA LYS A 112 -0.55 3.23 -22.49
C LYS A 112 -1.34 1.98 -22.16
N GLU A 113 -1.26 0.94 -22.98
CA GLU A 113 -1.82 -0.37 -22.65
C GLU A 113 -1.19 -0.91 -21.36
N HIS A 114 0.13 -0.75 -21.21
CA HIS A 114 0.84 -1.21 -20.03
C HIS A 114 0.39 -0.47 -18.75
N VAL A 115 0.26 0.86 -18.82
CA VAL A 115 -0.26 1.68 -17.72
C VAL A 115 -1.65 1.21 -17.31
N LEU A 116 -2.56 0.97 -18.26
CA LEU A 116 -3.90 0.49 -17.93
C LEU A 116 -3.91 -0.91 -17.31
N ILE A 117 -3.07 -1.83 -17.80
CA ILE A 117 -2.92 -3.15 -17.16
C ILE A 117 -2.47 -3.00 -15.71
N THR A 118 -1.51 -2.11 -15.44
CA THR A 118 -1.02 -1.85 -14.08
C THR A 118 -2.08 -1.17 -13.20
N ILE A 119 -2.96 -0.33 -13.74
CA ILE A 119 -4.11 0.22 -12.99
C ILE A 119 -5.03 -0.90 -12.53
N PHE A 120 -5.38 -1.84 -13.42
CA PHE A 120 -6.18 -3.01 -13.06
C PHE A 120 -5.49 -3.86 -11.99
N ALA A 121 -4.18 -4.11 -12.14
CA ALA A 121 -3.40 -4.85 -11.16
C ALA A 121 -3.38 -4.13 -9.79
N ASN A 122 -3.17 -2.81 -9.76
CA ASN A 122 -3.20 -2.01 -8.53
C ASN A 122 -4.56 -2.08 -7.83
N SER A 123 -5.67 -2.10 -8.56
CA SER A 123 -7.00 -2.32 -7.98
C SER A 123 -7.12 -3.69 -7.29
N GLY A 124 -6.45 -4.72 -7.81
CA GLY A 124 -6.36 -6.03 -7.18
C GLY A 124 -5.32 -6.14 -6.07
N ALA A 125 -4.37 -5.21 -5.98
CA ALA A 125 -3.31 -5.25 -4.96
C ALA A 125 -3.84 -4.99 -3.54
N GLY A 126 -4.91 -4.21 -3.41
CA GLY A 126 -5.51 -3.86 -2.13
C GLY A 126 -6.37 -4.99 -1.54
N SER A 127 -6.23 -5.23 -0.24
CA SER A 127 -7.14 -6.12 0.51
C SER A 127 -8.47 -5.42 0.79
N VAL A 128 -9.58 -6.15 0.65
CA VAL A 128 -10.92 -5.62 0.89
C VAL A 128 -11.16 -5.53 2.40
N TYR A 129 -11.34 -4.31 2.93
CA TYR A 129 -11.50 -4.09 4.37
C TYR A 129 -12.67 -4.89 4.97
N ALA A 130 -13.79 -5.03 4.23
CA ALA A 130 -14.93 -5.82 4.66
C ALA A 130 -14.60 -7.30 4.94
N THR A 131 -13.53 -7.85 4.34
CA THR A 131 -13.06 -9.21 4.62
C THR A 131 -12.72 -9.41 6.09
N HIS A 132 -12.29 -8.36 6.80
CA HIS A 132 -12.03 -8.43 8.25
C HIS A 132 -13.30 -8.71 9.05
N ILE A 133 -14.44 -8.13 8.64
CA ILE A 133 -15.73 -8.36 9.30
C ILE A 133 -16.14 -9.82 9.12
N LEU A 134 -16.07 -10.34 7.89
CA LEU A 134 -16.39 -11.74 7.59
C LEU A 134 -15.46 -12.71 8.34
N SER A 135 -14.17 -12.40 8.36
CA SER A 135 -13.16 -13.17 9.09
C SER A 135 -13.45 -13.16 10.58
N ALA A 136 -13.87 -12.03 11.14
CA ALA A 136 -14.22 -11.94 12.55
C ALA A 136 -15.44 -12.79 12.89
N ILE A 137 -16.51 -12.70 12.09
CA ILE A 137 -17.73 -13.52 12.23
C ILE A 137 -17.38 -15.01 12.20
N LYS A 138 -16.50 -15.42 11.28
CA LYS A 138 -16.11 -16.82 11.11
C LYS A 138 -15.16 -17.33 12.18
N LEU A 139 -14.12 -16.57 12.50
CA LEU A 139 -13.02 -17.02 13.37
C LEU A 139 -13.30 -16.79 14.85
N TYR A 140 -13.80 -15.61 15.22
CA TYR A 140 -14.06 -15.26 16.62
C TYR A 140 -15.47 -15.65 17.05
N TYR A 141 -16.47 -15.38 16.21
CA TYR A 141 -17.86 -15.63 16.55
C TYR A 141 -18.39 -17.01 16.13
N LYS A 142 -17.57 -17.81 15.44
CA LYS A 142 -17.89 -19.18 14.96
C LYS A 142 -19.20 -19.27 14.17
N ARG A 143 -19.56 -18.20 13.46
CA ARG A 143 -20.74 -18.15 12.58
C ARG A 143 -20.32 -17.98 11.12
N SER A 144 -21.19 -18.35 10.20
CA SER A 144 -20.98 -18.11 8.77
C SER A 144 -22.00 -17.11 8.25
N LEU A 145 -21.52 -16.07 7.57
CA LEU A 145 -22.38 -15.22 6.76
C LEU A 145 -22.63 -15.91 5.41
N PRO A 146 -23.88 -16.06 4.94
CA PRO A 146 -24.16 -16.62 3.62
C PRO A 146 -23.49 -15.80 2.51
N PHE A 147 -23.27 -16.43 1.35
CA PHE A 147 -22.55 -15.80 0.24
C PHE A 147 -23.17 -14.47 -0.20
N LEU A 148 -24.49 -14.39 -0.36
CA LEU A 148 -25.13 -13.19 -0.91
C LEU A 148 -24.99 -11.96 0.01
N PRO A 149 -25.30 -12.00 1.32
CA PRO A 149 -25.00 -10.88 2.22
C PRO A 149 -23.51 -10.53 2.29
N ALA A 150 -22.62 -11.54 2.30
CA ALA A 150 -21.18 -11.33 2.27
C ALA A 150 -20.75 -10.54 1.02
N PHE A 151 -21.22 -10.99 -0.14
CA PHE A 151 -20.94 -10.36 -1.43
C PHE A 151 -21.48 -8.92 -1.49
N LEU A 152 -22.70 -8.68 -1.00
CA LEU A 152 -23.29 -7.34 -0.95
C LEU A 152 -22.52 -6.38 -0.05
N VAL A 153 -22.08 -6.83 1.14
CA VAL A 153 -21.24 -6.02 2.04
C VAL A 153 -19.87 -5.72 1.39
N MET A 154 -19.27 -6.72 0.75
CA MET A 154 -17.99 -6.52 0.06
C MET A 154 -18.11 -5.56 -1.13
N ILE A 155 -19.12 -5.72 -1.98
CA ILE A 155 -19.25 -4.88 -3.18
C ILE A 155 -19.63 -3.44 -2.83
N THR A 156 -20.50 -3.23 -1.84
CA THR A 156 -20.89 -1.88 -1.41
C THR A 156 -19.72 -1.09 -0.84
N THR A 157 -18.88 -1.73 -0.01
CA THR A 157 -17.67 -1.07 0.53
C THR A 157 -16.67 -0.69 -0.56
N GLN A 158 -16.50 -1.52 -1.59
CA GLN A 158 -15.62 -1.23 -2.72
C GLN A 158 -16.18 -0.11 -3.62
N ILE A 159 -17.47 -0.17 -3.99
CA ILE A 159 -18.12 0.86 -4.81
C ILE A 159 -18.07 2.21 -4.08
N LEU A 160 -18.30 2.22 -2.76
CA LEU A 160 -18.17 3.44 -1.96
C LEU A 160 -16.75 4.01 -2.07
N GLY A 161 -15.70 3.20 -1.89
CA GLY A 161 -14.32 3.65 -2.02
C GLY A 161 -14.01 4.29 -3.37
N PHE A 162 -14.39 3.64 -4.48
CA PHE A 162 -14.21 4.19 -5.83
C PHE A 162 -15.06 5.44 -6.07
N GLY A 163 -16.26 5.51 -5.49
CA GLY A 163 -17.12 6.70 -5.54
C GLY A 163 -16.46 7.91 -4.87
N TRP A 164 -15.88 7.73 -3.68
CA TRP A 164 -15.10 8.78 -3.01
C TRP A 164 -13.89 9.19 -3.85
N ALA A 165 -13.12 8.24 -4.36
CA ALA A 165 -11.97 8.56 -5.24
C ALA A 165 -12.38 9.43 -6.44
N GLY A 166 -13.53 9.14 -7.07
CA GLY A 166 -14.09 9.93 -8.15
C GLY A 166 -14.47 11.37 -7.73
N LEU A 167 -15.13 11.53 -6.59
CA LEU A 167 -15.52 12.85 -6.05
C LEU A 167 -14.31 13.73 -5.71
N PHE A 168 -13.24 13.14 -5.15
CA PHE A 168 -12.05 13.87 -4.75
C PHE A 168 -11.01 14.04 -5.87
N ARG A 169 -11.18 13.41 -7.04
CA ARG A 169 -10.25 13.51 -8.17
C ARG A 169 -9.92 14.96 -8.55
N LYS A 170 -10.93 15.82 -8.62
CA LYS A 170 -10.78 17.25 -8.94
C LYS A 170 -9.90 18.01 -7.94
N HIS A 171 -9.86 17.55 -6.68
CA HIS A 171 -9.16 18.24 -5.60
C HIS A 171 -7.81 17.61 -5.26
N LEU A 172 -7.65 16.30 -5.47
CA LEU A 172 -6.46 15.53 -5.07
C LEU A 172 -5.58 15.06 -6.25
N VAL A 173 -6.03 15.21 -7.49
CA VAL A 173 -5.33 14.69 -8.68
C VAL A 173 -5.16 15.74 -9.76
N GLU A 174 -6.18 16.57 -10.01
CA GLU A 174 -6.09 17.61 -11.05
C GLU A 174 -5.13 18.78 -10.72
N PRO A 175 -4.99 19.24 -9.46
CA PRO A 175 -4.03 20.31 -9.14
C PRO A 175 -2.58 19.83 -9.29
N GLY A 176 -1.76 20.60 -10.02
CA GLY A 176 -0.36 20.26 -10.30
C GLY A 176 0.56 20.25 -9.08
N GLU A 177 0.18 20.91 -7.98
CA GLU A 177 0.96 20.84 -6.73
C GLU A 177 0.72 19.54 -5.95
N MET A 178 -0.36 18.82 -6.25
CA MET A 178 -0.70 17.57 -5.56
C MET A 178 -0.06 16.37 -6.27
N TRP A 179 1.06 15.90 -5.73
CA TRP A 179 1.80 14.79 -6.29
C TRP A 179 1.87 13.60 -5.33
N TRP A 180 2.01 12.41 -5.91
CA TRP A 180 2.01 11.14 -5.18
C TRP A 180 3.35 10.43 -5.41
N PRO A 181 4.32 10.53 -4.47
CA PRO A 181 5.68 10.04 -4.66
C PRO A 181 5.76 8.57 -5.10
N SER A 182 4.92 7.71 -4.52
CA SER A 182 4.85 6.29 -4.86
C SER A 182 4.49 6.02 -6.33
N ASN A 183 3.74 6.93 -6.98
CA ASN A 183 3.39 6.81 -8.40
C ASN A 183 4.57 7.17 -9.31
N LEU A 184 5.46 8.08 -8.89
CA LEU A 184 6.65 8.45 -9.68
C LEU A 184 7.60 7.25 -9.86
N VAL A 185 7.66 6.35 -8.88
CA VAL A 185 8.40 5.09 -9.01
C VAL A 185 7.84 4.23 -10.17
N GLN A 186 6.51 4.16 -10.29
CA GLN A 186 5.87 3.43 -11.40
C GLN A 186 6.12 4.11 -12.75
N VAL A 187 6.04 5.45 -12.81
CA VAL A 187 6.31 6.22 -14.04
C VAL A 187 7.76 6.03 -14.51
N SER A 188 8.73 6.17 -13.60
CA SER A 188 10.14 5.95 -13.92
C SER A 188 10.40 4.54 -14.43
N LEU A 189 9.71 3.54 -13.88
CA LEU A 189 9.79 2.16 -14.35
C LEU A 189 9.14 1.97 -15.73
N PHE A 190 8.02 2.64 -16.03
CA PHE A 190 7.45 2.62 -17.40
C PHE A 190 8.44 3.18 -18.41
N GLY A 191 9.07 4.32 -18.08
CA GLY A 191 10.13 4.91 -18.90
C GLY A 191 11.28 3.91 -19.12
N ALA A 192 11.81 3.31 -18.06
CA ALA A 192 12.90 2.33 -18.16
C ALA A 192 12.55 1.06 -18.98
N LEU A 193 11.27 0.68 -19.06
CA LEU A 193 10.82 -0.53 -19.76
C LEU A 193 10.43 -0.28 -21.22
N HIS A 194 9.95 0.93 -21.57
CA HIS A 194 9.44 1.25 -22.91
C HIS A 194 10.33 2.23 -23.69
N GLU A 195 11.14 3.07 -23.04
CA GLU A 195 12.04 3.98 -23.72
C GLU A 195 13.24 3.23 -24.33
N LYS A 196 13.54 3.52 -25.59
CA LYS A 196 14.75 3.04 -26.23
C LYS A 196 15.92 3.91 -25.76
N GLU A 197 16.77 3.38 -24.89
CA GLU A 197 17.98 4.07 -24.48
C GLU A 197 18.91 4.32 -25.68
N LYS A 198 19.30 5.60 -25.86
CA LYS A 198 20.48 5.93 -26.67
C LYS A 198 21.71 5.41 -25.92
N LYS A 199 22.24 4.27 -26.34
CA LYS A 199 23.44 3.67 -25.73
C LYS A 199 24.61 4.66 -25.75
N SER A 200 24.92 5.25 -24.60
CA SER A 200 26.21 5.89 -24.39
C SER A 200 27.27 4.78 -24.29
N LYS A 201 28.29 4.82 -25.15
CA LYS A 201 29.35 3.80 -25.14
C LYS A 201 30.07 3.83 -23.78
N GLY A 202 30.01 2.72 -23.04
CA GLY A 202 30.76 2.51 -21.80
C GLY A 202 29.94 2.49 -20.50
N HIS A 203 28.65 2.85 -20.54
CA HIS A 203 27.78 2.80 -19.36
C HIS A 203 26.80 1.61 -19.43
N MET A 204 26.46 1.05 -18.28
CA MET A 204 25.45 -0.01 -18.16
C MET A 204 24.06 0.54 -18.50
N SER A 205 23.25 -0.22 -19.25
CA SER A 205 21.87 0.20 -19.56
C SER A 205 20.99 0.19 -18.30
N ARG A 206 19.96 1.05 -18.22
CA ARG A 206 18.98 1.03 -17.10
C ARG A 206 18.35 -0.36 -16.95
N THR A 207 18.06 -1.04 -18.06
CA THR A 207 17.51 -2.40 -18.06
C THR A 207 18.50 -3.43 -17.51
N GLN A 208 19.79 -3.34 -17.84
CA GLN A 208 20.82 -4.23 -17.29
C GLN A 208 21.00 -4.02 -15.79
N PHE A 209 21.08 -2.76 -15.35
CA PHE A 209 21.13 -2.42 -13.92
C PHE A 209 19.91 -3.00 -13.18
N PHE A 210 18.71 -2.78 -13.71
CA PHE A 210 17.47 -3.32 -13.14
C PHE A 210 17.51 -4.84 -12.99
N LEU A 211 17.93 -5.58 -14.02
CA LEU A 211 18.01 -7.05 -13.97
C LEU A 211 19.04 -7.55 -12.96
N ILE A 212 20.20 -6.90 -12.85
CA ILE A 212 21.22 -7.25 -11.86
C ILE A 212 20.69 -7.05 -10.45
N VAL A 213 20.08 -5.89 -10.17
CA VAL A 213 19.50 -5.59 -8.86
C VAL A 213 18.35 -6.53 -8.53
N LEU A 214 17.49 -6.87 -9.51
CA LEU A 214 16.40 -7.83 -9.35
C LEU A 214 16.92 -9.21 -8.93
N VAL A 215 17.91 -9.76 -9.64
CA VAL A 215 18.48 -11.08 -9.35
C VAL A 215 19.24 -11.07 -8.03
N ALA A 216 20.02 -10.02 -7.75
CA ALA A 216 20.74 -9.88 -6.49
C ALA A 216 19.79 -9.79 -5.29
N SER A 217 18.71 -9.01 -5.41
CA SER A 217 17.69 -8.86 -4.37
C SER A 217 16.91 -10.16 -4.14
N PHE A 218 16.59 -10.89 -5.22
CA PHE A 218 15.97 -12.20 -5.14
C PHE A 218 16.87 -13.21 -4.42
N ALA A 219 18.15 -13.28 -4.79
CA ALA A 219 19.13 -14.15 -4.14
C ALA A 219 19.34 -13.77 -2.67
N TYR A 220 19.40 -12.47 -2.36
CA TYR A 220 19.51 -11.98 -0.99
C TYR A 220 18.29 -12.37 -0.15
N TYR A 221 17.07 -12.29 -0.68
CA TYR A 221 15.85 -12.59 0.07
C TYR A 221 15.79 -14.05 0.57
N ILE A 222 16.46 -15.00 -0.11
CA ILE A 222 16.58 -16.39 0.35
C ILE A 222 17.29 -16.46 1.71
N LEU A 223 18.21 -15.53 2.00
CA LEU A 223 19.00 -15.52 3.21
C LEU A 223 18.15 -15.25 4.46
N PRO A 224 17.50 -14.07 4.66
CA PRO A 224 16.67 -13.84 5.82
C PRO A 224 15.29 -14.52 5.70
N GLY A 225 14.81 -14.84 4.49
CA GLY A 225 13.48 -15.40 4.28
C GLY A 225 13.38 -16.92 4.46
N TYR A 226 14.49 -17.66 4.29
CA TYR A 226 14.48 -19.12 4.34
C TYR A 226 15.64 -19.71 5.14
N LEU A 227 16.88 -19.29 4.88
CA LEU A 227 18.07 -19.91 5.48
C LEU A 227 18.26 -19.50 6.95
N PHE A 228 18.21 -18.20 7.24
CA PHE A 228 18.43 -17.63 8.56
C PHE A 228 17.29 -16.68 8.92
N THR A 229 16.14 -17.24 9.30
CA THR A 229 14.95 -16.47 9.68
C THR A 229 15.18 -15.55 10.87
N MET A 230 16.16 -15.83 11.73
CA MET A 230 16.57 -14.92 12.81
C MET A 230 16.98 -13.54 12.31
N LEU A 231 17.45 -13.42 11.08
CA LEU A 231 17.83 -12.14 10.48
C LEU A 231 16.65 -11.18 10.29
N THR A 232 15.40 -11.65 10.34
CA THR A 232 14.22 -10.77 10.26
C THR A 232 14.09 -9.89 11.50
N SER A 233 14.50 -10.37 12.68
CA SER A 233 14.40 -9.63 13.94
C SER A 233 15.50 -10.06 14.91
N ILE A 234 16.62 -9.32 14.92
CA ILE A 234 17.72 -9.48 15.87
C ILE A 234 17.53 -8.50 17.02
N SER A 235 16.93 -8.98 18.10
CA SER A 235 16.75 -8.24 19.35
C SER A 235 17.96 -8.42 20.28
N TRP A 236 19.11 -7.80 19.94
CA TRP A 236 20.36 -7.99 20.70
C TRP A 236 20.27 -7.52 22.16
N VAL A 237 19.39 -6.56 22.47
CA VAL A 237 19.12 -6.10 23.83
C VAL A 237 18.60 -7.24 24.72
N CYS A 238 17.87 -8.21 24.15
CA CYS A 238 17.39 -9.39 24.88
C CYS A 238 18.53 -10.33 25.33
N TRP A 239 19.73 -10.24 24.75
CA TRP A 239 20.86 -11.09 25.12
C TRP A 239 21.49 -10.71 26.47
N PHE A 240 21.34 -9.46 26.91
CA PHE A 240 21.88 -9.04 28.21
C PHE A 240 21.24 -9.77 29.39
N ASN A 241 19.93 -10.01 29.34
CA ASN A 241 19.24 -10.78 30.36
C ASN A 241 17.96 -11.42 29.80
N PRO A 242 18.07 -12.61 29.19
CA PRO A 242 16.95 -13.25 28.50
C PRO A 242 15.82 -13.69 29.44
N LYS A 243 16.08 -13.82 30.74
CA LYS A 243 15.06 -14.20 31.74
C LYS A 243 14.32 -12.99 32.33
N SER A 244 14.81 -11.77 32.11
CA SER A 244 14.16 -10.57 32.65
C SER A 244 12.95 -10.17 31.81
N ILE A 245 11.80 -10.06 32.46
CA ILE A 245 10.56 -9.57 31.85
C ILE A 245 10.76 -8.17 31.27
N LEU A 246 11.41 -7.28 32.02
CA LEU A 246 11.63 -5.90 31.59
C LEU A 246 12.50 -5.82 30.33
N VAL A 247 13.55 -6.65 30.25
CA VAL A 247 14.45 -6.65 29.08
C VAL A 247 13.72 -7.18 27.86
N ASN A 248 12.91 -8.23 28.02
CA ASN A 248 12.10 -8.76 26.92
C ASN A 248 10.99 -7.79 26.48
N GLN A 249 10.33 -7.10 27.42
CA GLN A 249 9.30 -6.10 27.11
C GLN A 249 9.87 -4.90 26.34
N LEU A 250 11.10 -4.47 26.67
CA LEU A 250 11.76 -3.36 25.97
C LEU A 250 12.37 -3.80 24.65
N GLY A 251 13.15 -4.89 24.65
CA GLY A 251 14.04 -5.24 23.55
C GLY A 251 13.43 -6.13 22.47
N SER A 252 12.41 -6.93 22.78
CA SER A 252 11.86 -7.88 21.81
C SER A 252 11.18 -7.16 20.66
N GLY A 253 11.60 -7.44 19.42
CA GLY A 253 10.99 -6.88 18.20
C GLY A 253 9.64 -7.49 17.84
N GLU A 254 9.30 -8.68 18.35
CA GLU A 254 8.04 -9.38 18.02
C GLU A 254 7.00 -9.29 19.15
N HIS A 255 7.45 -9.22 20.40
CA HIS A 255 6.60 -9.31 21.60
C HIS A 255 6.79 -8.14 22.57
N GLY A 256 7.57 -7.12 22.19
CA GLY A 256 7.90 -5.97 23.01
C GLY A 256 7.91 -4.68 22.19
N LEU A 257 8.54 -3.65 22.76
CA LEU A 257 8.66 -2.34 22.11
C LEU A 257 9.72 -2.31 20.99
N GLY A 258 10.57 -3.34 20.88
CA GLY A 258 11.58 -3.47 19.83
C GLY A 258 12.79 -2.54 19.97
N VAL A 259 13.09 -2.04 21.17
CA VAL A 259 14.26 -1.18 21.41
C VAL A 259 15.54 -1.94 21.08
N GLY A 260 16.27 -1.44 20.08
CA GLY A 260 17.49 -2.08 19.59
C GLY A 260 17.23 -3.35 18.77
N SER A 261 16.00 -3.65 18.35
CA SER A 261 15.77 -4.74 17.40
C SER A 261 16.17 -4.30 15.99
N ILE A 262 16.95 -5.14 15.29
CA ILE A 262 17.43 -4.86 13.93
C ILE A 262 16.99 -5.98 13.01
N GLY A 263 16.31 -5.64 11.92
CA GLY A 263 15.98 -6.57 10.84
C GLY A 263 16.89 -6.35 9.64
N PHE A 264 17.30 -7.44 8.99
CA PHE A 264 18.04 -7.46 7.73
C PHE A 264 17.16 -7.88 6.54
N ASP A 265 15.87 -8.10 6.78
CA ASP A 265 14.85 -8.37 5.78
C ASP A 265 14.15 -7.08 5.35
N TRP A 266 14.16 -6.80 4.05
CA TRP A 266 13.53 -5.59 3.50
C TRP A 266 12.02 -5.54 3.79
N VAL A 267 11.34 -6.68 3.78
CA VAL A 267 9.89 -6.72 4.10
C VAL A 267 9.68 -6.28 5.55
N THR A 268 10.45 -6.81 6.49
CA THR A 268 10.38 -6.40 7.90
C THR A 268 10.72 -4.93 8.10
N ILE A 269 11.75 -4.40 7.44
CA ILE A 269 12.15 -2.98 7.52
C ILE A 269 11.06 -2.06 6.97
N SER A 270 10.46 -2.42 5.84
CA SER A 270 9.47 -1.62 5.13
C SER A 270 8.03 -1.86 5.59
N ALA A 271 7.79 -2.79 6.52
CA ALA A 271 6.45 -3.22 6.91
C ALA A 271 5.56 -2.08 7.44
N TYR A 272 6.15 -1.08 8.10
CA TYR A 272 5.39 0.00 8.74
C TYR A 272 5.11 1.21 7.82
N LEU A 273 6.09 1.67 7.03
CA LEU A 273 5.95 2.85 6.15
C LEU A 273 5.76 2.50 4.66
N GLY A 274 5.80 1.22 4.30
CA GLY A 274 6.05 0.82 2.92
C GLY A 274 7.50 1.11 2.52
N SER A 275 7.76 1.28 1.22
CA SER A 275 9.12 1.53 0.72
C SER A 275 9.58 2.95 1.08
N PRO A 276 10.55 3.13 2.00
CA PRO A 276 11.05 4.46 2.38
C PRO A 276 11.77 5.15 1.21
N LEU A 277 12.21 4.40 0.20
CA LEU A 277 12.85 4.92 -1.00
C LEU A 277 11.92 5.76 -1.88
N ALA A 278 10.61 5.54 -1.77
CA ALA A 278 9.62 6.29 -2.53
C ALA A 278 9.17 7.57 -1.82
N SER A 279 9.30 7.63 -0.49
CA SER A 279 8.77 8.72 0.32
C SER A 279 9.82 9.82 0.54
N PRO A 280 9.44 11.11 0.50
CA PRO A 280 10.35 12.20 0.86
C PRO A 280 10.94 12.04 2.27
N LEU A 281 12.18 12.48 2.45
CA LEU A 281 12.89 12.34 3.74
C LEU A 281 12.13 13.03 4.88
N PHE A 282 11.61 14.23 4.65
CA PHE A 282 10.84 14.97 5.64
C PHE A 282 9.62 14.18 6.15
N ALA A 283 8.87 13.54 5.25
CA ALA A 283 7.71 12.74 5.63
C ALA A 283 8.13 11.52 6.46
N SER A 284 9.22 10.86 6.06
CA SER A 284 9.77 9.71 6.78
C SER A 284 10.25 10.10 8.19
N VAL A 285 10.95 11.24 8.33
CA VAL A 285 11.40 11.77 9.62
C VAL A 285 10.20 12.13 10.51
N ASN A 286 9.16 12.76 9.97
CA ASN A 286 7.97 13.11 10.74
C ASN A 286 7.25 11.87 11.31
N VAL A 287 7.08 10.83 10.48
CA VAL A 287 6.51 9.54 10.94
C VAL A 287 7.42 8.88 11.97
N ALA A 288 8.75 8.93 11.78
CA ALA A 288 9.70 8.38 12.75
C ALA A 288 9.63 9.09 14.12
N ILE A 289 9.50 10.42 14.14
CA ILE A 289 9.30 11.19 15.37
C ILE A 289 7.98 10.77 16.04
N GLY A 290 6.89 10.69 15.28
CA GLY A 290 5.60 10.22 15.78
C GLY A 290 5.69 8.82 16.39
N PHE A 291 6.37 7.90 15.70
CA PHE A 291 6.63 6.55 16.19
C PHE A 291 7.40 6.56 17.52
N VAL A 292 8.49 7.31 17.63
CA VAL A 292 9.30 7.42 18.86
C VAL A 292 8.45 7.98 20.01
N LEU A 293 7.68 9.04 19.76
CA LEU A 293 6.80 9.63 20.78
C LEU A 293 5.77 8.62 21.28
N VAL A 294 5.14 7.87 20.40
CA VAL A 294 4.05 6.95 20.78
C VAL A 294 4.59 5.67 21.41
N MET A 295 5.56 5.04 20.75
CA MET A 295 6.11 3.73 21.14
C MET A 295 7.04 3.83 22.35
N TYR A 296 7.89 4.85 22.42
CA TYR A 296 8.95 4.94 23.43
C TYR A 296 8.72 5.98 24.53
N ILE A 297 7.70 6.85 24.39
CA ILE A 297 7.38 7.85 25.42
C ILE A 297 5.97 7.61 25.97
N VAL A 298 4.93 7.74 25.15
CA VAL A 298 3.53 7.69 25.63
C VAL A 298 3.18 6.29 26.16
N THR A 299 3.44 5.24 25.38
CA THR A 299 3.10 3.85 25.77
C THR A 299 3.79 3.44 27.08
N PRO A 300 5.13 3.59 27.21
CA PRO A 300 5.87 3.56 28.47
C PRO A 300 5.22 4.29 29.63
N ILE A 301 4.99 5.60 29.51
CA ILE A 301 4.47 6.43 30.60
C ILE A 301 3.12 5.88 31.06
N CYS A 302 2.22 5.58 30.13
CA CYS A 302 0.91 5.01 30.46
C CYS A 302 1.02 3.65 31.17
N TYR A 303 1.93 2.78 30.73
CA TYR A 303 2.12 1.45 31.32
C TYR A 303 2.71 1.52 32.73
N TRP A 304 3.79 2.28 32.92
CA TRP A 304 4.49 2.37 34.21
C TRP A 304 3.72 3.16 35.26
N LEU A 305 2.95 4.19 34.86
CA LEU A 305 2.00 4.88 35.73
C LEU A 305 0.73 4.06 36.02
N ASN A 306 0.60 2.86 35.45
CA ASN A 306 -0.52 1.95 35.64
C ASN A 306 -1.89 2.58 35.27
N ILE A 307 -1.92 3.42 34.23
CA ILE A 307 -3.16 4.02 33.74
C ILE A 307 -4.05 2.89 33.19
N TYR A 308 -5.32 2.84 33.61
CA TYR A 308 -6.25 1.76 33.28
C TYR A 308 -5.78 0.35 33.68
N GLU A 309 -5.08 0.23 34.82
CA GLU A 309 -4.57 -1.05 35.32
C GLU A 309 -3.66 -1.77 34.30
N ALA A 310 -2.95 -0.98 33.50
CA ALA A 310 -2.09 -1.44 32.41
C ALA A 310 -1.15 -2.59 32.76
N LYS A 311 -0.61 -2.63 33.99
CA LYS A 311 0.36 -3.65 34.43
C LYS A 311 -0.24 -5.06 34.53
N THR A 312 -1.57 -5.17 34.57
CA THR A 312 -2.29 -6.45 34.54
C THR A 312 -2.20 -7.12 33.16
N PHE A 313 -1.87 -6.36 32.11
CA PHE A 313 -1.80 -6.81 30.74
C PHE A 313 -0.36 -6.77 30.18
N PRO A 314 -0.05 -7.53 29.12
CA PRO A 314 1.19 -7.35 28.38
C PRO A 314 1.24 -5.93 27.76
N ILE A 315 2.41 -5.28 27.81
CA ILE A 315 2.60 -3.94 27.24
C ILE A 315 2.27 -3.88 25.74
N PHE A 316 2.59 -4.96 25.01
CA PHE A 316 2.38 -5.12 23.58
C PHE A 316 1.59 -6.41 23.33
N SER A 317 0.32 -6.29 22.93
CA SER A 317 -0.52 -7.44 22.56
C SER A 317 -1.75 -7.00 21.77
N SER A 318 -2.15 -7.79 20.79
CA SER A 318 -3.41 -7.64 20.05
C SER A 318 -4.60 -8.38 20.69
N GLN A 319 -4.37 -9.04 21.83
CA GLN A 319 -5.40 -9.84 22.50
C GLN A 319 -6.30 -9.00 23.40
N LEU A 320 -7.48 -9.54 23.70
CA LEU A 320 -8.46 -8.96 24.61
C LEU A 320 -8.39 -9.69 25.95
N PHE A 321 -8.56 -8.93 27.04
CA PHE A 321 -8.35 -9.41 28.41
C PHE A 321 -9.52 -9.07 29.34
N MET A 322 -9.75 -9.94 30.32
CA MET A 322 -10.60 -9.67 31.48
C MET A 322 -9.83 -8.84 32.51
N ALA A 323 -10.51 -8.25 33.50
CA ALA A 323 -9.88 -7.39 34.51
C ALA A 323 -8.78 -8.10 35.34
N ASN A 324 -8.79 -9.44 35.41
CA ASN A 324 -7.78 -10.24 36.09
C ASN A 324 -6.54 -10.58 35.20
N GLY A 325 -6.51 -10.10 33.95
CA GLY A 325 -5.44 -10.39 32.98
C GLY A 325 -5.60 -11.70 32.19
N SER A 326 -6.62 -12.51 32.44
CA SER A 326 -6.91 -13.69 31.60
C SER A 326 -7.48 -13.27 30.25
N ARG A 327 -7.32 -14.12 29.23
CA ARG A 327 -7.91 -13.85 27.90
C ARG A 327 -9.44 -13.76 27.99
N TYR A 328 -10.00 -12.78 27.31
CA TYR A 328 -11.44 -12.59 27.25
C TYR A 328 -12.08 -13.58 26.28
N ASP A 329 -13.04 -14.37 26.75
CA ASP A 329 -13.82 -15.25 25.88
C ASP A 329 -14.99 -14.50 25.26
N VAL A 330 -14.80 -14.07 24.01
CA VAL A 330 -15.80 -13.28 23.27
C VAL A 330 -17.09 -14.08 23.03
N LEU A 331 -17.03 -15.41 22.95
CA LEU A 331 -18.23 -16.24 22.72
C LEU A 331 -19.15 -16.29 23.93
N SER A 332 -18.59 -16.14 25.13
CA SER A 332 -19.35 -16.21 26.39
C SER A 332 -20.40 -15.10 26.52
N ILE A 333 -20.16 -13.93 25.92
CA ILE A 333 -21.03 -12.75 26.05
C ILE A 333 -22.06 -12.64 24.92
N ILE A 334 -22.24 -13.68 24.12
CA ILE A 334 -23.07 -13.61 22.91
C ILE A 334 -24.11 -14.70 22.93
N ASP A 335 -25.35 -14.28 22.74
CA ASP A 335 -26.48 -15.19 22.73
C ASP A 335 -26.58 -16.00 21.40
N SER A 336 -27.52 -16.94 21.38
CA SER A 336 -27.83 -17.74 20.19
C SER A 336 -28.35 -16.91 19.01
N LYS A 337 -28.79 -15.66 19.24
CA LYS A 337 -29.29 -14.73 18.21
C LYS A 337 -28.25 -13.72 17.72
N PHE A 338 -26.98 -13.84 18.15
CA PHE A 338 -25.89 -12.92 17.80
C PHE A 338 -26.07 -11.51 18.39
N HIS A 339 -26.71 -11.43 19.55
CA HIS A 339 -26.77 -10.22 20.37
C HIS A 339 -25.85 -10.34 21.58
N LEU A 340 -25.41 -9.19 22.08
CA LEU A 340 -24.69 -9.10 23.34
C LEU A 340 -25.61 -9.52 24.49
N ASP A 341 -25.26 -10.59 25.19
CA ASP A 341 -25.89 -10.97 26.45
C ASP A 341 -25.46 -9.99 27.54
N ARG A 342 -26.32 -9.02 27.83
CA ARG A 342 -26.02 -7.97 28.81
C ARG A 342 -25.88 -8.50 30.23
N ALA A 343 -26.57 -9.58 30.58
CA ALA A 343 -26.50 -10.15 31.92
C ALA A 343 -25.15 -10.85 32.13
N VAL A 344 -24.73 -11.67 31.17
CA VAL A 344 -23.40 -12.32 31.21
C VAL A 344 -22.29 -11.29 31.13
N TYR A 345 -22.42 -10.28 30.26
CA TYR A 345 -21.45 -9.20 30.15
C TYR A 345 -21.32 -8.40 31.46
N SER A 346 -22.43 -8.09 32.13
CA SER A 346 -22.41 -7.39 33.42
C SER A 346 -21.70 -8.19 34.52
N ASN A 347 -21.80 -9.52 34.49
CA ASN A 347 -21.14 -10.40 35.46
C ASN A 347 -19.65 -10.64 35.12
N THR A 348 -19.34 -10.77 33.83
CA THR A 348 -17.97 -11.06 33.33
C THR A 348 -17.08 -9.82 33.36
N GLY A 349 -17.69 -8.65 33.24
CA GLY A 349 -17.01 -7.36 33.25
C GLY A 349 -16.57 -6.89 31.86
N SER A 350 -16.07 -5.66 31.83
CA SER A 350 -15.66 -4.96 30.61
C SER A 350 -14.46 -5.62 29.93
N ILE A 351 -14.39 -5.47 28.61
CA ILE A 351 -13.24 -5.90 27.80
C ILE A 351 -12.09 -4.92 28.00
N ASN A 352 -10.90 -5.45 28.31
CA ASN A 352 -9.66 -4.70 28.41
C ASN A 352 -8.71 -5.07 27.28
N MET A 353 -7.77 -4.17 26.99
CA MET A 353 -6.76 -4.30 25.93
C MET A 353 -5.40 -3.83 26.44
N SER A 354 -4.33 -4.22 25.74
CA SER A 354 -2.98 -3.75 26.07
C SER A 354 -2.86 -2.23 25.95
N THR A 355 -1.94 -1.64 26.72
CA THR A 355 -1.68 -0.19 26.67
C THR A 355 -1.29 0.28 25.28
N PHE A 356 -0.41 -0.47 24.59
CA PHE A 356 -0.04 -0.15 23.21
C PHE A 356 -1.27 -0.13 22.30
N PHE A 357 -2.15 -1.13 22.42
CA PHE A 357 -3.35 -1.20 21.58
C PHE A 357 -4.32 -0.05 21.89
N ALA A 358 -4.54 0.29 23.17
CA ALA A 358 -5.40 1.41 23.56
C ALA A 358 -4.87 2.77 23.03
N VAL A 359 -3.57 3.05 23.20
CA VAL A 359 -2.95 4.32 22.78
C VAL A 359 -3.00 4.45 21.25
N THR A 360 -2.66 3.40 20.51
CA THR A 360 -2.70 3.42 19.04
C THR A 360 -4.12 3.62 18.51
N TYR A 361 -5.13 3.01 19.15
CA TYR A 361 -6.54 3.20 18.79
C TYR A 361 -7.00 4.63 19.05
N GLY A 362 -6.64 5.20 20.22
CA GLY A 362 -6.94 6.60 20.56
C GLY A 362 -6.31 7.60 19.59
N LEU A 363 -5.06 7.39 19.20
CA LEU A 363 -4.38 8.20 18.20
C LEU A 363 -5.00 8.06 16.80
N GLY A 364 -5.48 6.86 16.45
CA GLY A 364 -6.24 6.64 15.22
C GLY A 364 -7.44 7.57 15.12
N PHE A 365 -8.22 7.72 16.20
CA PHE A 365 -9.31 8.69 16.25
C PHE A 365 -8.82 10.14 16.23
N ALA A 366 -7.76 10.45 16.98
CA ALA A 366 -7.19 11.79 17.01
C ALA A 366 -6.70 12.26 15.62
N THR A 367 -6.23 11.34 14.78
CA THR A 367 -5.74 11.64 13.42
C THR A 367 -6.83 12.25 12.53
N LEU A 368 -8.09 11.83 12.69
CA LEU A 368 -9.21 12.41 11.93
C LEU A 368 -9.41 13.88 12.28
N SER A 369 -9.45 14.22 13.56
CA SER A 369 -9.56 15.60 14.03
C SER A 369 -8.30 16.41 13.69
N ALA A 370 -7.12 15.82 13.82
CA ALA A 370 -5.85 16.45 13.48
C ALA A 370 -5.78 16.82 11.99
N THR A 371 -6.37 16.02 11.10
CA THR A 371 -6.44 16.33 9.66
C THR A 371 -7.24 17.61 9.41
N ILE A 372 -8.40 17.77 10.07
CA ILE A 372 -9.21 18.99 9.98
C ILE A 372 -8.44 20.20 10.50
N VAL A 373 -7.83 20.06 11.69
CA VAL A 373 -7.03 21.13 12.29
C VAL A 373 -5.83 21.50 11.41
N HIS A 374 -5.14 20.52 10.84
CA HIS A 374 -4.01 20.73 9.94
C HIS A 374 -4.44 21.52 8.71
N VAL A 375 -5.56 21.17 8.07
CA VAL A 375 -6.09 21.93 6.94
C VAL A 375 -6.45 23.35 7.35
N LEU A 376 -7.11 23.55 8.49
CA LEU A 376 -7.48 24.88 8.97
C LEU A 376 -6.28 25.78 9.27
N VAL A 377 -5.24 25.23 9.90
CA VAL A 377 -4.05 26.00 10.30
C VAL A 377 -3.14 26.31 9.12
N PHE A 378 -2.85 25.32 8.27
CA PHE A 378 -1.86 25.47 7.20
C PHE A 378 -2.48 25.92 5.87
N ASN A 379 -3.69 25.46 5.56
CA ASN A 379 -4.36 25.76 4.29
C ASN A 379 -5.55 26.71 4.43
N GLY A 380 -6.02 26.99 5.65
CA GLY A 380 -7.22 27.79 5.89
C GLY A 380 -7.13 29.21 5.31
N ARG A 381 -5.95 29.83 5.28
CA ARG A 381 -5.76 31.13 4.62
C ARG A 381 -6.03 31.04 3.11
N TYR A 382 -5.58 29.98 2.44
CA TYR A 382 -5.85 29.76 1.02
C TYR A 382 -7.31 29.40 0.77
N THR A 383 -7.88 28.49 1.57
CA THR A 383 -9.27 28.00 1.41
C THR A 383 -10.31 29.09 1.65
N ILE A 384 -10.11 29.96 2.66
CA ILE A 384 -11.01 31.08 2.94
C ILE A 384 -10.96 32.11 1.80
N ILE A 385 -9.76 32.46 1.31
CA ILE A 385 -9.61 33.44 0.22
C ILE A 385 -10.25 32.94 -1.08
N THR A 386 -10.08 31.67 -1.47
CA THR A 386 -10.71 31.13 -2.67
C THR A 386 -12.22 30.93 -2.55
N THR A 387 -12.73 30.65 -1.35
CA THR A 387 -14.19 30.45 -1.15
C THR A 387 -14.95 31.78 -1.14
N PHE A 388 -14.35 32.84 -0.60
CA PHE A 388 -14.95 34.19 -0.58
C PHE A 388 -14.66 35.03 -1.83
N SER A 389 -13.81 34.55 -2.76
CA SER A 389 -13.59 35.21 -4.05
C SER A 389 -14.48 34.65 -5.18
N VAL A 390 -15.28 33.61 -4.91
CA VAL A 390 -16.25 32.99 -5.84
C VAL A 390 -17.70 33.29 -5.43
N SER A 391 -17.90 34.09 -4.39
CA SER A 391 -19.18 34.71 -4.00
C SER A 391 -19.11 36.21 -4.22
#